data_AF-A0A821NVL3-F1
#
_entry.id   AF-A0A821NVL3-F1
#
_cell.length_a   1.000
_cell.length_b   1.000
_cell.length_c   1.000
_cell.angle_alpha   90.00
_cell.angle_beta   90.00
_cell.angle_gamma   90.00
#
_symmetry.space_group_name_H-M   'P 1'
#
loop_
_entity.id
_entity.type
_entity.pdbx_description
1 polymer ?
#
loop_
_entity_poly.entity_id
_entity_poly.type
_entity_poly.pdbx_seq_one_letter_code
_entity_poly.pdbx_strand_id
1 'polypeptide(L)'
;EEIVNEEVRPKFECYKWENIKLHLDRCREYRSIHFQELLGKTTVEQKQRAEELEKKLDVFNLTYIRRCAEIEAKKRRDLEPETLWESIWNWWGGSEPADNPELDFEKVMTPEEKKKLYDAIGYEGEDTSTITYPEEVNSYCL
;
A
#
# COMPACT_ATOMS: atom_id res chain seq x y z
N GLU A 1 -7.19 -13.39 34.98
CA GLU A 1 -5.86 -13.44 34.30
C GLU A 1 -5.89 -14.20 32.98
N GLU A 2 -6.88 -15.06 32.73
CA GLU A 2 -7.01 -15.90 31.53
C GLU A 2 -7.32 -15.09 30.25
N ILE A 3 -8.24 -14.12 30.35
CA ILE A 3 -8.70 -13.26 29.24
C ILE A 3 -7.54 -12.44 28.62
N VAL A 4 -6.53 -12.06 29.41
CA VAL A 4 -5.38 -11.26 28.94
C VAL A 4 -4.42 -12.10 28.09
N ASN A 5 -4.32 -13.40 28.36
CA ASN A 5 -3.34 -14.26 27.71
C ASN A 5 -3.84 -14.85 26.40
N GLU A 6 -5.14 -15.16 26.28
CA GLU A 6 -5.70 -15.82 25.08
C GLU A 6 -6.01 -14.86 23.93
N GLU A 7 -6.55 -13.66 24.21
CA GLU A 7 -6.97 -12.74 23.13
C GLU A 7 -6.07 -11.52 22.93
N VAL A 8 -5.46 -11.02 24.00
CA VAL A 8 -4.87 -9.68 24.00
C VAL A 8 -3.38 -9.70 23.65
N ARG A 9 -2.61 -10.66 24.17
CA ARG A 9 -1.16 -10.77 23.88
C ARG A 9 -0.82 -11.04 22.41
N PRO A 10 -1.47 -11.99 21.70
CA PRO A 10 -1.16 -12.26 20.28
C PRO A 10 -1.33 -11.01 19.40
N LYS A 11 -2.36 -10.20 19.70
CA LYS A 11 -2.65 -8.94 19.00
C LYS A 11 -1.53 -7.93 19.18
N PHE A 12 -0.91 -7.80 20.35
CA PHE A 12 0.23 -6.88 20.50
C PHE A 12 1.53 -7.39 19.86
N GLU A 13 1.70 -8.72 19.77
CA GLU A 13 2.88 -9.27 19.12
C GLU A 13 2.89 -9.01 17.61
N CYS A 14 1.76 -9.06 16.91
CA CYS A 14 1.72 -8.71 15.48
C CYS A 14 2.02 -7.22 15.22
N TYR A 15 1.78 -6.35 16.20
CA TYR A 15 2.15 -4.93 16.14
C TYR A 15 3.60 -4.64 16.58
N LYS A 16 4.40 -5.65 16.94
CA LYS A 16 5.85 -5.46 17.09
C LYS A 16 6.42 -5.02 15.75
N TRP A 17 7.23 -3.98 15.76
CA TRP A 17 7.80 -3.41 14.54
C TRP A 17 8.52 -4.44 13.65
N GLU A 18 9.18 -5.42 14.26
CA GLU A 18 9.84 -6.53 13.55
C GLU A 18 8.85 -7.34 12.70
N ASN A 19 7.66 -7.62 13.24
CA ASN A 19 6.62 -8.37 12.55
C ASN A 19 5.96 -7.53 11.46
N ILE A 20 5.70 -6.23 11.72
CA ILE A 20 5.22 -5.29 10.71
C ILE A 20 6.20 -5.21 9.55
N LYS A 21 7.49 -5.02 9.84
CA LYS A 21 8.55 -4.96 8.83
C LYS A 21 8.63 -6.26 8.03
N LEU A 22 8.62 -7.41 8.70
CA LEU A 22 8.63 -8.71 8.05
C LEU A 22 7.43 -8.91 7.10
N HIS A 23 6.24 -8.47 7.52
CA HIS A 23 5.05 -8.50 6.67
C HIS A 23 5.20 -7.60 5.44
N LEU A 24 5.65 -6.35 5.63
CA LEU A 24 5.91 -5.43 4.54
C LEU A 24 6.94 -5.98 3.55
N ASP A 25 7.98 -6.64 4.04
CA ASP A 25 9.00 -7.29 3.22
C ASP A 25 8.41 -8.46 2.41
N ARG A 26 7.52 -9.26 2.99
CA ARG A 26 6.77 -10.31 2.26
C ARG A 26 5.87 -9.73 1.18
N CYS A 27 5.15 -8.64 1.47
CA CYS A 27 4.32 -7.93 0.49
C CYS A 27 5.15 -7.40 -0.69
N ARG A 28 6.32 -6.82 -0.41
CA ARG A 28 7.26 -6.33 -1.42
C ARG A 28 7.83 -7.46 -2.27
N GLU A 29 8.23 -8.56 -1.63
CA GLU A 29 8.75 -9.76 -2.31
C GLU A 29 7.70 -10.34 -3.26
N TYR A 30 6.47 -10.53 -2.78
CA TYR A 30 5.35 -11.04 -3.58
C TYR A 30 5.04 -10.13 -4.76
N ARG A 31 4.98 -8.82 -4.54
CA ARG A 31 4.76 -7.82 -5.61
C ARG A 31 5.81 -7.93 -6.71
N SER A 32 7.08 -8.05 -6.35
CA SER A 32 8.18 -8.18 -7.31
C SER A 32 8.05 -9.44 -8.15
N ILE A 33 7.77 -10.59 -7.51
CA ILE A 33 7.60 -11.87 -8.21
C ILE A 33 6.41 -11.80 -9.18
N HIS A 34 5.26 -11.30 -8.71
CA HIS A 34 4.06 -11.19 -9.53
C HIS A 34 4.21 -10.17 -10.68
N PHE A 35 4.95 -9.08 -10.45
CA PHE A 35 5.32 -8.16 -11.53
C PHE A 35 6.18 -8.83 -12.60
N GLN A 36 7.17 -9.64 -12.21
CA GLN A 36 7.95 -10.44 -13.18
C GLN A 36 7.08 -11.47 -13.92
N GLU A 37 6.05 -11.99 -13.25
CA GLU A 37 5.11 -12.95 -13.83
C GLU A 37 4.28 -12.31 -14.93
N LEU A 38 3.77 -11.10 -14.69
CA LEU A 38 3.08 -10.28 -15.69
C LEU A 38 3.98 -9.92 -16.89
N LEU A 39 5.30 -9.90 -16.70
CA LEU A 39 6.29 -9.67 -17.76
C LEU A 39 6.77 -10.96 -18.44
N GLY A 40 6.33 -12.14 -17.98
CA GLY A 40 6.74 -13.45 -18.50
C GLY A 40 8.19 -13.82 -18.18
N LYS A 41 8.79 -13.24 -17.13
CA LYS A 41 10.22 -13.42 -16.77
C LYS A 41 10.45 -14.25 -15.50
N THR A 42 9.41 -14.84 -14.93
CA THR A 42 9.48 -15.55 -13.65
C THR A 42 10.13 -16.92 -13.75
N THR A 43 10.99 -17.25 -12.80
CA THR A 43 11.63 -18.56 -12.68
C THR A 43 10.76 -19.56 -11.90
N VAL A 44 11.10 -20.86 -11.96
CA VAL A 44 10.37 -21.90 -11.22
C VAL A 44 10.49 -21.69 -9.70
N GLU A 45 11.68 -21.31 -9.21
CA GLU A 45 11.92 -21.02 -7.79
C GLU A 45 11.06 -19.84 -7.31
N GLN A 46 10.93 -18.79 -8.13
CA GLN A 46 10.09 -17.65 -7.80
C GLN A 46 8.60 -18.02 -7.72
N LYS A 47 8.13 -18.94 -8.57
CA LYS A 47 6.75 -19.44 -8.48
C LYS A 47 6.50 -20.21 -7.18
N GLN A 48 7.42 -21.10 -6.80
CA GLN A 48 7.34 -21.81 -5.53
C GLN A 48 7.36 -20.82 -4.35
N ARG A 49 8.20 -19.80 -4.42
CA ARG A 49 8.26 -18.75 -3.40
C ARG A 49 6.96 -17.93 -3.33
N ALA A 50 6.34 -17.64 -4.46
CA ALA A 50 5.03 -16.99 -4.49
C ALA A 50 3.97 -17.83 -3.77
N GLU A 51 3.92 -19.14 -4.01
CA GLU A 51 2.99 -20.05 -3.31
C GLU A 51 3.21 -20.07 -1.78
N GLU A 52 4.46 -19.96 -1.31
CA GLU A 52 4.75 -19.84 0.12
C GLU A 52 4.27 -18.52 0.71
N LEU A 53 4.38 -17.43 -0.05
CA LEU A 53 3.92 -16.10 0.36
C LEU A 53 2.40 -16.02 0.38
N GLU A 54 1.72 -16.66 -0.57
CA GLU A 54 0.25 -16.74 -0.62
C GLU A 54 -0.37 -17.45 0.59
N LYS A 55 0.36 -18.37 1.21
CA LYS A 55 -0.06 -19.01 2.48
C LYS A 55 0.09 -18.10 3.70
N LYS A 56 0.89 -17.03 3.59
CA LYS A 56 1.24 -16.11 4.70
C LYS A 56 0.58 -14.75 4.58
N LEU A 57 0.16 -14.35 3.39
CA LEU A 57 -0.51 -13.07 3.13
C LEU A 57 -2.03 -13.29 3.11
N ASP A 58 -2.77 -12.30 3.59
CA ASP A 58 -4.22 -12.32 3.53
C ASP A 58 -4.75 -12.05 2.11
N VAL A 59 -6.03 -12.38 1.90
CA VAL A 59 -6.70 -12.20 0.61
C VAL A 59 -6.74 -10.73 0.19
N PHE A 60 -6.88 -9.82 1.16
CA PHE A 60 -6.93 -8.39 0.89
C PHE A 60 -5.59 -7.87 0.35
N ASN A 61 -4.48 -8.10 1.07
CA ASN A 61 -3.14 -7.68 0.63
C ASN A 61 -2.76 -8.36 -0.67
N LEU A 62 -3.08 -9.65 -0.85
CA LEU A 62 -2.86 -10.35 -2.13
C LEU A 62 -3.59 -9.66 -3.28
N THR A 63 -4.87 -9.34 -3.10
CA THR A 63 -5.68 -8.69 -4.13
C THR A 63 -5.15 -7.29 -4.44
N TYR A 64 -4.83 -6.52 -3.40
CA TYR A 64 -4.26 -5.18 -3.52
C TYR A 64 -2.92 -5.20 -4.27
N ILE A 65 -1.99 -6.08 -3.88
CA ILE A 65 -0.67 -6.19 -4.49
C ILE A 65 -0.78 -6.60 -5.96
N ARG A 66 -1.64 -7.59 -6.29
CA ARG A 66 -1.87 -8.02 -7.66
C ARG A 66 -2.36 -6.86 -8.52
N ARG A 67 -3.32 -6.08 -8.00
CA ARG A 67 -3.81 -4.88 -8.69
C ARG A 67 -2.74 -3.83 -8.92
N CYS A 68 -1.90 -3.54 -7.91
CA CYS A 68 -0.77 -2.62 -8.06
C CYS A 68 0.20 -3.10 -9.16
N ALA A 69 0.58 -4.38 -9.12
CA ALA A 69 1.48 -4.96 -10.11
C ALA A 69 0.89 -4.94 -11.53
N GLU A 70 -0.42 -5.19 -11.70
CA GLU A 70 -1.10 -5.06 -12.99
C GLU A 70 -1.04 -3.64 -13.55
N ILE A 71 -1.29 -2.64 -12.71
CA ILE A 71 -1.24 -1.23 -13.13
C ILE A 71 0.20 -0.87 -13.52
N GLU A 72 1.19 -1.27 -12.74
CA GLU A 72 2.62 -1.07 -13.03
C GLU A 72 3.03 -1.75 -14.33
N ALA A 73 2.61 -3.00 -14.56
CA ALA A 73 2.91 -3.73 -15.77
C ALA A 73 2.26 -3.11 -17.02
N LYS A 74 1.01 -2.61 -16.90
CA LYS A 74 0.34 -1.84 -17.97
C LYS A 74 1.12 -0.57 -18.30
N LYS A 75 1.41 0.25 -17.28
CA LYS A 75 2.20 1.48 -17.44
C LYS A 75 3.55 1.23 -18.09
N ARG A 76 4.25 0.14 -17.73
CA ARG A 76 5.54 -0.23 -18.35
C ARG A 76 5.44 -0.62 -19.83
N ARG A 77 4.30 -1.18 -20.26
CA ARG A 77 4.06 -1.46 -21.68
C ARG A 77 3.78 -0.18 -22.47
N ASP A 78 3.24 0.83 -21.78
CA ASP A 78 2.87 2.11 -22.37
C ASP A 78 3.98 3.17 -22.28
N LEU A 79 5.04 2.96 -21.47
CA LEU A 79 6.12 3.93 -21.21
C LEU A 79 7.52 3.38 -21.58
N GLU A 80 8.35 4.22 -22.19
CA GLU A 80 9.79 3.97 -22.42
C GLU A 80 10.56 3.73 -21.10
N PRO A 81 11.60 2.87 -21.11
CA PRO A 81 12.12 2.15 -19.94
C PRO A 81 12.81 2.99 -18.85
N GLU A 82 12.99 4.29 -19.04
CA GLU A 82 13.87 5.11 -18.18
C GLU A 82 13.19 5.62 -16.90
N THR A 83 11.88 5.41 -16.74
CA THR A 83 11.05 6.13 -15.74
C THR A 83 10.46 5.25 -14.62
N LEU A 84 10.84 3.97 -14.53
CA LEU A 84 10.16 3.02 -13.64
C LEU A 84 10.41 3.23 -12.14
N TRP A 85 11.62 3.59 -11.75
CA TRP A 85 11.96 3.82 -10.33
C TRP A 85 11.48 5.20 -9.86
N GLU A 86 11.56 6.22 -10.74
CA GLU A 86 11.06 7.58 -10.48
C GLU A 86 9.53 7.64 -10.44
N SER A 87 8.84 6.88 -11.29
CA SER A 87 7.36 6.85 -11.29
C SER A 87 6.76 6.22 -10.03
N ILE A 88 7.45 5.27 -9.40
CA ILE A 88 6.97 4.65 -8.15
C ILE A 88 7.15 5.64 -6.99
N TRP A 89 8.22 6.43 -7.00
CA TRP A 89 8.47 7.51 -6.03
C TRP A 89 7.42 8.64 -6.16
N ASN A 90 7.08 9.02 -7.40
CA ASN A 90 6.06 10.03 -7.68
C ASN A 90 4.63 9.57 -7.35
N TRP A 91 4.32 8.28 -7.41
CA TRP A 91 3.01 7.76 -7.01
C TRP A 91 2.81 7.87 -5.49
N TRP A 92 3.85 7.61 -4.69
CA TRP A 92 3.80 7.63 -3.23
C TRP A 92 4.02 9.02 -2.61
N GLY A 93 3.83 10.10 -3.38
CA GLY A 93 3.88 11.47 -2.88
C GLY A 93 5.29 11.97 -2.53
N GLY A 94 6.32 11.52 -3.25
CA GLY A 94 7.68 12.04 -3.10
C GLY A 94 8.04 12.97 -4.25
N SER A 95 8.10 14.29 -3.99
CA SER A 95 9.05 15.14 -4.71
C SER A 95 10.47 14.67 -4.34
N GLU A 96 11.48 15.08 -5.12
CA GLU A 96 12.89 15.01 -4.70
C GLU A 96 13.06 15.49 -3.24
N PRO A 97 14.15 15.11 -2.54
CA PRO A 97 14.39 15.62 -1.20
C PRO A 97 14.61 17.13 -1.27
N ALA A 98 13.53 17.89 -1.19
CA ALA A 98 13.58 19.26 -0.75
C ALA A 98 13.99 19.19 0.72
N ASP A 99 15.14 19.78 1.04
CA ASP A 99 15.66 20.03 2.39
C ASP A 99 14.74 20.98 3.18
N ASN A 100 13.43 20.69 3.27
CA ASN A 100 12.50 21.48 4.06
C ASN A 100 11.35 20.63 4.63
N PRO A 101 11.31 20.39 5.95
CA PRO A 101 10.33 19.50 6.59
C PRO A 101 8.93 20.12 6.78
N GLU A 102 8.61 21.26 6.16
CA GLU A 102 7.30 21.92 6.24
C GLU A 102 6.72 22.14 4.84
N LEU A 103 6.23 21.06 4.23
CA LEU A 103 5.40 21.16 3.02
C LEU A 103 4.00 21.62 3.42
N ASP A 104 3.77 22.93 3.42
CA ASP A 104 2.43 23.52 3.46
C ASP A 104 1.69 23.17 2.16
N PHE A 105 0.99 22.04 2.14
CA PHE A 105 0.18 21.58 0.99
C PHE A 105 -0.78 22.64 0.48
N GLU A 106 -1.25 23.54 1.35
CA GLU A 106 -2.13 24.66 1.00
C GLU A 106 -1.45 25.73 0.13
N LYS A 107 -0.13 25.91 0.24
CA LYS A 107 0.64 26.85 -0.61
C LYS A 107 1.10 26.22 -1.91
N VAL A 108 1.20 24.88 -1.95
CA VAL A 108 1.74 24.14 -3.09
C VAL A 108 0.69 23.90 -4.19
N MET A 109 -0.60 23.79 -3.84
CA MET A 109 -1.66 23.56 -4.83
C MET A 109 -2.34 24.86 -5.27
N THR A 110 -2.57 24.99 -6.57
CA THR A 110 -3.46 26.03 -7.09
C THR A 110 -4.92 25.73 -6.68
N PRO A 111 -5.79 26.75 -6.55
CA PRO A 111 -7.19 26.54 -6.13
C PRO A 111 -7.97 25.61 -7.08
N GLU A 112 -7.59 25.57 -8.35
CA GLU A 112 -8.19 24.68 -9.36
C GLU A 112 -7.80 23.21 -9.12
N GLU A 113 -6.52 22.95 -8.84
CA GLU A 113 -6.03 21.61 -8.49
C GLU A 113 -6.64 21.12 -7.18
N LYS A 114 -6.80 22.02 -6.19
CA LYS A 114 -7.48 21.73 -4.93
C LYS A 114 -8.93 21.32 -5.15
N LYS A 115 -9.68 22.07 -5.97
CA LYS A 115 -11.06 21.71 -6.32
C LYS A 115 -11.14 20.35 -7.01
N LYS A 116 -10.26 20.11 -7.98
CA LYS A 116 -10.20 18.82 -8.69
C LYS A 116 -9.88 17.65 -7.75
N LEU A 117 -8.97 17.85 -6.79
CA LEU A 117 -8.66 16.86 -5.77
C LEU A 117 -9.89 16.58 -4.90
N TYR A 118 -10.57 17.62 -4.42
CA TYR A 118 -11.79 17.49 -3.61
C TYR A 118 -12.91 16.78 -4.34
N ASP A 119 -13.18 17.16 -5.58
CA ASP A 119 -14.17 16.49 -6.43
C ASP A 119 -13.80 15.01 -6.65
N ALA A 120 -12.51 14.69 -6.80
CA ALA A 120 -12.04 13.32 -7.02
C ALA A 120 -12.11 12.43 -5.76
N ILE A 121 -11.87 12.99 -4.59
CA ILE A 121 -11.95 12.27 -3.30
C ILE A 121 -13.35 12.37 -2.67
N GLY A 122 -14.30 13.07 -3.31
CA GLY A 122 -15.65 13.28 -2.79
C GLY A 122 -15.69 14.13 -1.52
N TYR A 123 -14.73 15.05 -1.37
CA TYR A 123 -14.69 15.96 -0.22
C TYR A 123 -15.63 17.15 -0.47
N GLU A 124 -16.84 17.05 0.07
CA GLU A 124 -17.80 18.14 0.16
C GLU A 124 -17.46 18.94 1.42
N GLY A 125 -16.71 20.03 1.26
CA GLY A 125 -16.16 20.77 2.40
C GLY A 125 -17.20 21.21 3.44
N GLU A 126 -16.77 21.16 4.71
CA GLU A 126 -17.35 21.85 5.89
C GLU A 126 -18.72 21.41 6.44
N ASP A 127 -19.25 20.27 6.03
CA ASP A 127 -20.31 19.61 6.81
C ASP A 127 -19.72 18.49 7.68
N THR A 128 -19.45 18.82 8.94
CA THR A 128 -19.12 17.86 10.02
C THR A 128 -20.35 17.01 10.39
N SER A 129 -20.98 16.40 9.38
CA SER A 129 -22.01 15.39 9.56
C SER A 129 -21.35 14.18 10.22
N THR A 130 -21.39 14.19 11.56
CA THR A 130 -21.21 13.08 12.50
C THR A 130 -20.54 11.86 11.87
N ILE A 131 -19.21 11.85 11.85
CA ILE A 131 -18.42 10.66 11.48
C ILE A 131 -18.93 9.51 12.34
N THR A 132 -19.72 8.62 11.74
CA THR A 132 -20.31 7.48 12.42
C THR A 132 -19.32 6.34 12.25
N TYR A 133 -18.55 6.09 13.29
CA TYR A 133 -17.60 4.98 13.30
C TYR A 133 -18.38 3.65 13.30
N PRO A 134 -18.00 2.67 12.47
CA PRO A 134 -18.55 1.32 12.55
C PRO A 134 -18.33 0.75 13.96
N GLU A 135 -19.36 0.14 14.54
CA GLU A 135 -19.33 -0.36 15.92
C GLU A 135 -18.30 -1.49 16.13
N GLU A 136 -17.89 -2.17 15.06
CA GLU A 136 -16.94 -3.27 15.13
C GLU A 136 -15.87 -3.15 14.03
N VAL A 137 -14.71 -2.66 14.42
CA VAL A 137 -13.49 -2.84 13.63
C VAL A 137 -13.05 -4.29 13.84
N ASN A 138 -13.45 -5.18 12.93
CA ASN A 138 -12.91 -6.54 12.90
C ASN A 138 -11.38 -6.45 12.89
N SER A 139 -10.76 -6.96 13.96
CA SER A 139 -9.33 -6.88 14.18
C SER A 139 -8.61 -7.85 13.25
N TYR A 140 -8.41 -7.45 12.00
CA TYR A 140 -7.48 -8.14 11.12
C TYR A 140 -6.07 -7.85 11.65
N CYS A 141 -5.43 -8.88 12.21
CA CYS A 141 -3.99 -8.87 12.41
C CYS A 141 -3.33 -8.94 11.03
N LEU A 142 -2.22 -8.22 10.87
CA LEU A 142 -1.41 -8.16 9.64
C LEU A 142 -1.03 -9.55 9.12
#